data_AF-A0AAW9BUY4-F1
#
_entry.id   AF-A0AAW9BUY4-F1
#
_cell.length_a   1.000
_cell.length_b   1.000
_cell.length_c   1.000
_cell.angle_alpha   90.00
_cell.angle_beta   90.00
_cell.angle_gamma   90.00
#
_symmetry.space_group_name_H-M   'P 1'
#
loop_
_entity.id
_entity.type
_entity.pdbx_description
1 polymer ?
#
loop_
_entity_poly.entity_id
_entity_poly.type
_entity_poly.pdbx_seq_one_letter_code
_entity_poly.pdbx_strand_id
1 'polypeptide(L)'
;MKLLIASTWFQLCWFSAVLGTYKWQWLTLILTFITLVYCWRTDASALKHIASIVLAGVVLDTLNQQFSVFVFPTQWLPIWLLCLWVLFSWYAYQLK
;
A
#
# COMPACT_ATOMS: atom_id res chain seq x y z
N MET A 1 -21.63 -0.26 6.88
CA MET A 1 -20.77 0.58 7.75
C MET A 1 -19.31 0.14 7.75
N LYS A 2 -18.99 -1.16 7.93
CA LYS A 2 -17.59 -1.66 7.90
C LYS A 2 -16.81 -1.23 6.64
N LEU A 3 -17.45 -1.30 5.47
CA LEU A 3 -16.82 -0.88 4.21
C LEU A 3 -16.48 0.61 4.19
N LEU A 4 -17.41 1.47 4.62
CA LEU A 4 -17.16 2.92 4.69
C LEU A 4 -15.98 3.25 5.61
N ILE A 5 -15.84 2.54 6.74
CA ILE A 5 -14.69 2.72 7.64
C ILE A 5 -13.39 2.31 6.95
N ALA A 6 -13.37 1.16 6.27
CA ALA A 6 -12.21 0.69 5.52
C ALA A 6 -11.84 1.64 4.37
N SER A 7 -12.84 2.14 3.64
CA SER A 7 -12.66 3.13 2.57
C SER A 7 -12.08 4.43 3.11
N THR A 8 -12.66 4.99 4.18
CA THR A 8 -12.14 6.22 4.81
C THR A 8 -10.72 6.04 5.32
N TRP A 9 -10.43 4.90 5.97
CA TRP A 9 -9.08 4.59 6.44
C TRP A 9 -8.07 4.51 5.30
N PHE A 10 -8.42 3.79 4.22
CA PHE A 10 -7.60 3.72 3.02
C PHE A 10 -7.35 5.10 2.41
N GLN A 11 -8.39 5.93 2.26
CA GLN A 11 -8.27 7.27 1.70
C GLN A 11 -7.32 8.15 2.54
N LEU A 12 -7.41 8.11 3.87
CA LEU A 12 -6.49 8.84 4.75
C LEU A 12 -5.04 8.40 4.56
N CYS A 13 -4.79 7.10 4.50
CA CYS A 13 -3.44 6.57 4.28
C CYS A 13 -2.93 6.88 2.86
N TRP A 14 -3.80 6.84 1.87
CA TRP A 14 -3.51 7.21 0.49
C TRP A 14 -3.13 8.70 0.38
N PHE A 15 -3.90 9.59 1.00
CA PHE A 15 -3.58 11.03 1.05
C PHE A 15 -2.23 11.27 1.72
N SER A 16 -1.94 10.56 2.82
CA SER A 16 -0.63 10.63 3.48
C SER A 16 0.51 10.23 2.54
N ALA A 17 0.35 9.14 1.79
CA ALA A 17 1.36 8.65 0.86
C ALA A 17 1.56 9.58 -0.35
N VAL A 18 0.48 10.07 -0.96
CA VAL A 18 0.53 10.84 -2.21
C VAL A 18 0.91 12.30 -1.98
N LEU A 19 0.39 12.95 -0.93
CA LEU A 19 0.75 14.34 -0.62
C LEU A 19 2.10 14.42 0.10
N GLY A 20 2.38 13.46 0.97
CA GLY A 20 3.58 13.44 1.79
C GLY A 20 4.80 12.80 1.11
N THR A 21 4.60 11.83 0.21
CA THR A 21 5.64 11.06 -0.51
C THR A 21 6.85 10.74 0.38
N TYR A 22 8.01 11.35 0.10
CA TYR A 22 9.26 11.14 0.83
C TYR A 22 9.26 11.77 2.24
N LYS A 23 8.53 12.87 2.46
CA LYS A 23 8.51 13.56 3.76
C LYS A 23 7.76 12.74 4.81
N TRP A 24 6.65 12.12 4.41
CA TRP A 24 5.78 11.37 5.34
C TRP A 24 5.86 9.85 5.16
N GLN A 25 6.81 9.34 4.38
CA GLN A 25 6.96 7.90 4.14
C GLN A 25 7.01 7.06 5.42
N TRP A 26 7.63 7.58 6.49
CA TRP A 26 7.72 6.90 7.78
C TRP A 26 6.37 6.82 8.49
N LEU A 27 5.56 7.88 8.39
CA LEU A 27 4.18 7.88 8.90
C LEU A 27 3.33 6.87 8.11
N THR A 28 3.41 6.89 6.78
CA THR A 28 2.71 5.93 5.91
C THR A 28 3.12 4.49 6.21
N LEU A 29 4.40 4.25 6.49
CA LEU A 29 4.92 2.94 6.89
C LEU A 29 4.30 2.48 8.21
N ILE A 30 4.25 3.35 9.22
CA ILE A 30 3.62 3.04 10.52
C ILE A 30 2.13 2.71 10.33
N LEU A 31 1.39 3.51 9.56
CA LEU A 31 -0.02 3.26 9.26
C LEU A 31 -0.24 1.92 8.53
N THR A 32 0.67 1.58 7.63
CA THR A 32 0.67 0.30 6.91
C THR A 32 0.90 -0.87 7.85
N PHE A 33 1.87 -0.76 8.77
CA PHE A 33 2.12 -1.78 9.79
C PHE A 33 0.93 -1.97 10.71
N ILE A 34 0.29 -0.89 11.18
CA ILE A 34 -0.92 -0.96 12.00
C ILE A 34 -2.02 -1.72 11.23
N THR A 35 -2.19 -1.42 9.94
CA THR A 35 -3.18 -2.09 9.08
C THR A 35 -2.88 -3.59 8.92
N LEU A 36 -1.62 -3.96 8.72
CA LEU A 36 -1.20 -5.36 8.62
C LEU A 36 -1.36 -6.11 9.94
N VAL A 37 -1.02 -5.51 11.07
CA VAL A 37 -1.22 -6.12 12.41
C VAL A 37 -2.71 -6.32 12.68
N TYR A 38 -3.55 -5.34 12.34
CA TYR A 38 -5.00 -5.47 12.41
C TYR A 38 -5.51 -6.60 11.51
N CYS A 39 -5.02 -6.66 10.27
CA CYS A 39 -5.37 -7.71 9.31
C CYS A 39 -4.99 -9.10 9.84
N TRP A 40 -3.77 -9.26 10.38
CA TRP A 40 -3.31 -10.53 10.92
C TRP A 40 -4.20 -11.02 12.08
N ARG A 41 -4.60 -10.11 12.98
CA ARG A 41 -5.47 -10.46 14.11
C ARG A 41 -6.90 -10.81 13.70
N THR A 42 -7.40 -10.26 12.60
CA THR A 42 -8.79 -10.45 12.15
C THR A 42 -8.93 -11.58 11.15
N ASP A 43 -8.05 -11.65 10.16
CA ASP A 43 -8.02 -12.70 9.13
C ASP A 43 -6.61 -12.84 8.55
N ALA A 44 -5.85 -13.81 9.08
CA ALA A 44 -4.50 -14.11 8.61
C ALA A 44 -4.47 -14.61 7.14
N SER A 45 -5.58 -15.15 6.62
CA SER A 45 -5.64 -15.66 5.24
C SER A 45 -5.62 -14.53 4.20
N ALA A 46 -6.08 -13.34 4.59
CA ALA A 46 -6.02 -12.13 3.78
C ALA A 46 -4.57 -11.73 3.44
N LEU A 47 -3.60 -12.01 4.32
CA LEU A 47 -2.19 -11.68 4.10
C LEU A 47 -1.62 -12.35 2.84
N LYS A 48 -2.08 -13.57 2.49
CA LYS A 48 -1.64 -14.26 1.27
C LYS A 48 -2.13 -13.52 0.01
N HIS A 49 -3.38 -13.05 0.04
CA HIS A 49 -3.96 -12.26 -1.07
C HIS A 49 -3.28 -10.90 -1.19
N ILE A 50 -3.05 -10.24 -0.05
CA ILE A 50 -2.31 -8.98 0.02
C ILE A 50 -0.92 -9.14 -0.59
N ALA A 51 -0.16 -10.16 -0.17
CA ALA A 51 1.17 -10.42 -0.69
C ALA A 51 1.17 -10.64 -2.21
N SER A 52 0.19 -11.39 -2.74
CA SER A 52 0.08 -11.64 -4.18
C SER A 52 -0.15 -10.36 -4.99
N ILE A 53 -1.07 -9.49 -4.52
CA ILE A 53 -1.37 -8.22 -5.22
C ILE A 53 -0.19 -7.26 -5.11
N VAL A 54 0.44 -7.16 -3.93
CA VAL A 54 1.63 -6.33 -3.72
C VAL A 54 2.76 -6.77 -4.64
N LEU A 55 3.03 -8.07 -4.75
CA LEU A 55 4.07 -8.59 -5.65
C LEU A 55 3.79 -8.21 -7.10
N ALA A 56 2.56 -8.41 -7.57
CA ALA A 56 2.17 -8.03 -8.92
C ALA A 56 2.36 -6.53 -9.18
N GLY A 57 1.92 -5.69 -8.23
CA GLY A 57 2.06 -4.25 -8.30
C GLY A 57 3.52 -3.77 -8.30
N VAL A 58 4.35 -4.34 -7.43
CA VAL A 58 5.79 -4.04 -7.37
C VAL A 58 6.49 -4.43 -8.67
N VAL A 59 6.16 -5.58 -9.25
CA VAL A 59 6.72 -6.00 -10.55
C VAL A 59 6.31 -5.03 -11.65
N LEU A 60 5.03 -4.64 -11.70
CA LEU A 60 4.53 -3.66 -12.67
C LEU A 60 5.23 -2.30 -12.53
N ASP A 61 5.35 -1.78 -11.33
CA ASP A 61 6.00 -0.49 -11.07
C ASP A 61 7.49 -0.54 -11.37
N THR A 62 8.15 -1.68 -11.09
CA THR A 62 9.56 -1.89 -11.43
C THR A 62 9.77 -1.89 -12.94
N LEU A 63 8.91 -2.58 -13.70
CA LEU A 63 8.95 -2.56 -15.16
C LEU A 63 8.71 -1.14 -15.69
N ASN A 64 7.71 -0.43 -15.16
CA ASN A 64 7.44 0.97 -15.52
C ASN A 64 8.64 1.89 -15.23
N GLN A 65 9.37 1.65 -14.13
CA GLN A 65 10.61 2.38 -13.84
C GLN A 65 11.72 2.04 -14.85
N GLN A 66 11.88 0.76 -15.22
CA GLN A 66 12.88 0.34 -16.23
C GLN A 66 12.61 0.94 -17.60
N PHE A 67 11.35 1.03 -18.01
CA PHE A 67 10.95 1.71 -19.25
C PHE A 67 10.90 3.24 -19.14
N SER A 68 11.34 3.81 -18.02
CA SER A 68 11.32 5.26 -17.75
C SER A 68 9.94 5.91 -17.83
N VAL A 69 8.87 5.11 -17.70
CA VAL A 69 7.49 5.60 -17.54
C VAL A 69 7.35 6.25 -16.16
N PHE A 70 7.94 5.62 -15.15
CA PHE A 70 8.06 6.18 -13.80
C PHE A 70 9.50 6.60 -13.52
N VAL A 71 9.67 7.86 -13.10
CA VAL A 71 10.98 8.43 -12.76
C VAL A 71 10.97 8.77 -11.27
N PHE A 72 11.80 8.06 -10.51
CA PHE A 72 11.99 8.31 -9.08
C PHE A 72 13.40 8.85 -8.82
N PRO A 73 13.57 9.73 -7.82
CA PRO A 73 14.89 10.20 -7.36
C PRO A 73 15.75 9.09 -6.72
N THR A 74 15.18 7.91 -6.45
CA THR A 74 15.86 6.75 -5.86
C THR A 74 16.02 5.66 -6.90
N GLN A 75 17.11 4.88 -6.81
CA GLN A 75 17.31 3.70 -7.67
C GLN A 75 16.22 2.64 -7.44
N TRP A 76 15.70 2.54 -6.22
CA TRP A 76 14.66 1.60 -5.83
C TRP A 76 13.28 2.26 -5.81
N LEU A 77 12.22 1.44 -5.84
CA LEU A 77 10.86 1.93 -5.64
C LEU A 77 10.71 2.62 -4.28
N PRO A 78 10.03 3.77 -4.20
CA PRO A 78 9.87 4.49 -2.95
C PRO A 78 9.08 3.70 -1.91
N ILE A 79 9.46 3.81 -0.64
CA ILE A 79 8.80 3.10 0.47
C ILE A 79 7.31 3.46 0.55
N TRP A 80 6.95 4.73 0.31
CA TRP A 80 5.56 5.18 0.33
C TRP A 80 4.71 4.48 -0.74
N LEU A 81 5.29 4.15 -1.90
CA LEU A 81 4.62 3.46 -2.99
C LEU A 81 4.39 1.98 -2.65
N LEU A 82 5.40 1.33 -2.05
CA LEU A 82 5.26 -0.03 -1.51
C LEU A 82 4.17 -0.11 -0.45
N CYS A 83 4.15 0.85 0.48
CA CYS A 83 3.12 0.97 1.50
C CYS A 83 1.72 1.13 0.87
N LEU A 84 1.61 1.95 -0.17
CA LEU A 84 0.37 2.18 -0.89
C LEU A 84 -0.15 0.91 -1.55
N TRP A 85 0.71 0.08 -2.14
CA TRP A 85 0.32 -1.24 -2.65
C TRP A 85 -0.23 -2.16 -1.56
N VAL A 86 0.41 -2.19 -0.39
CA VAL A 86 -0.06 -3.01 0.74
C VAL A 86 -1.45 -2.55 1.20
N LEU A 87 -1.62 -1.24 1.41
CA LEU A 87 -2.88 -0.64 1.86
C LEU A 87 -3.99 -0.82 0.81
N PHE A 88 -3.67 -0.67 -0.47
CA PHE A 88 -4.59 -0.90 -1.57
C PHE A 88 -5.03 -2.36 -1.62
N SER A 89 -4.09 -3.30 -1.50
CA SER A 89 -4.39 -4.73 -1.52
C SER A 89 -5.25 -5.15 -0.33
N TRP A 90 -4.98 -4.59 0.85
CA TRP A 90 -5.83 -4.79 2.03
C TRP A 90 -7.24 -4.25 1.79
N TYR A 91 -7.36 -3.03 1.26
CA TYR A 91 -8.66 -2.43 0.96
C TYR A 91 -9.43 -3.23 -0.11
N ALA A 92 -8.75 -3.69 -1.16
CA ALA A 92 -9.33 -4.53 -2.20
C ALA A 92 -9.89 -5.85 -1.63
N TYR A 93 -9.20 -6.45 -0.66
CA TYR A 93 -9.71 -7.64 0.02
C TYR A 93 -11.01 -7.37 0.79
N GLN A 94 -11.17 -6.18 1.38
CA GLN A 94 -12.39 -5.80 2.11
C GLN A 94 -13.60 -5.52 1.19
N LEU A 95 -13.40 -5.40 -0.13
CA LEU A 95 -14.46 -5.24 -1.12
C LEU A 95 -15.11 -6.57 -1.54
N LYS A 96 -14.57 -7.70 -1.09
CA LYS A 96 -15.15 -9.03 -1.30
C LYS A 96 -16.51 -9.18 -0.61
#